data_AF-A0AAE0ZEM6-F1
#
_entry.id   AF-A0AAE0ZEM6-F1
#
_cell.length_a   1.000
_cell.length_b   1.000
_cell.length_c   1.000
_cell.angle_alpha   90.00
_cell.angle_beta   90.00
_cell.angle_gamma   90.00
#
_symmetry.space_group_name_H-M   'P 1'
#
loop_
_entity.id
_entity.type
_entity.pdbx_description
1 polymer ?
#
loop_
_entity_poly.entity_id
_entity_poly.type
_entity_poly.pdbx_seq_one_letter_code
_entity_poly.pdbx_strand_id
1 'polypeptide(L)'
;MNNKTTTDTVENSNIDDMNNKTTTDTVENSNIDDMNNKTTTDTVENSNIDDMNNKTTTDTVENSNIDDMNNKTTTDTVENSNIDDMNNKTTTDTVENSNIDDMNNKTTTDTVENSNIDDMNNKTTADTVENSNIDDMNNKTTADTVENSNIDDMNNKTTTDTVENSNIDDMNNKTTTDTVENSNIDDMNNKTTADTVENSNIDDMNNKTTTDTVENSNIDDMNN
;
A
#
# COMPACT_ATOMS: atom_id res chain seq x y z
N MET A 1 -11.72 -2.06 -43.26
CA MET A 1 -11.37 -2.85 -42.07
C MET A 1 -10.12 -2.23 -41.48
N ASN A 2 -10.25 -1.43 -40.43
CA ASN A 2 -9.08 -1.04 -39.64
C ASN A 2 -8.63 -2.30 -38.92
N ASN A 3 -7.46 -2.82 -39.28
CA ASN A 3 -6.82 -3.91 -38.55
C ASN A 3 -6.36 -3.34 -37.21
N LYS A 4 -7.29 -3.15 -36.27
CA LYS A 4 -6.94 -2.86 -34.89
C LYS A 4 -6.50 -4.19 -34.32
N THR A 5 -5.20 -4.37 -34.14
CA THR A 5 -4.65 -5.48 -33.35
C THR A 5 -5.37 -5.48 -32.01
N THR A 6 -5.91 -6.63 -31.63
CA THR A 6 -6.60 -6.82 -30.35
C THR A 6 -5.61 -7.13 -29.24
N THR A 7 -4.44 -7.65 -29.60
CA THR A 7 -3.39 -8.08 -28.70
C THR A 7 -2.06 -7.57 -29.25
N ASP A 8 -1.20 -7.11 -28.36
CA ASP A 8 0.23 -6.95 -28.62
C ASP A 8 1.00 -7.83 -27.65
N THR A 9 2.19 -8.25 -28.05
CA THR A 9 3.07 -9.07 -27.22
C THR A 9 4.51 -8.72 -27.54
N VAL A 10 5.25 -8.32 -26.52
CA VAL A 10 6.67 -8.01 -26.61
C VAL A 10 7.43 -8.97 -25.71
N GLU A 11 8.42 -9.64 -26.28
CA GLU A 11 9.27 -10.59 -25.57
C GLU A 11 10.73 -10.30 -25.89
N ASN A 12 11.60 -10.42 -24.88
CA ASN A 12 13.07 -10.43 -25.06
C ASN A 12 13.59 -9.21 -25.86
N SER A 13 13.08 -8.03 -25.55
CA SER A 13 13.31 -6.82 -26.35
C SER A 13 13.92 -5.68 -25.52
N ASN A 14 14.65 -4.80 -26.20
CA ASN A 14 15.03 -3.50 -25.68
C ASN A 14 14.30 -2.44 -26.50
N ILE A 15 13.49 -1.60 -25.86
CA ILE A 15 12.61 -0.63 -26.54
C ILE A 15 12.73 0.72 -25.87
N ASP A 16 13.20 1.72 -26.61
CA ASP A 16 13.23 3.09 -26.10
C ASP A 16 11.81 3.61 -25.81
N ASP A 17 10.85 3.38 -26.72
CA ASP A 17 9.48 3.91 -26.63
C ASP A 17 8.43 2.85 -27.00
N MET A 18 7.59 2.46 -26.05
CA MET A 18 6.40 1.63 -26.28
C MET A 18 5.11 2.41 -26.07
N ASN A 19 4.26 2.45 -27.09
CA ASN A 19 2.96 3.11 -27.03
C ASN A 19 1.87 2.18 -27.56
N ASN A 20 1.11 1.54 -26.66
CA ASN A 20 0.14 0.53 -27.06
C ASN A 20 -1.32 0.93 -26.88
N LYS A 21 -2.17 0.48 -27.82
CA LYS A 21 -3.62 0.74 -27.83
C LYS A 21 -4.41 -0.45 -28.36
N THR A 22 -4.25 -1.57 -27.71
CA THR A 22 -4.90 -2.85 -27.96
C THR A 22 -6.04 -3.12 -26.97
N THR A 23 -6.58 -4.32 -26.99
CA THR A 23 -7.42 -4.83 -25.90
C THR A 23 -6.55 -5.45 -24.81
N THR A 24 -5.51 -6.18 -25.22
CA THR A 24 -4.56 -6.84 -24.32
C THR A 24 -3.14 -6.47 -24.73
N ASP A 25 -2.30 -6.16 -23.76
CA ASP A 25 -0.85 -6.08 -23.93
C ASP A 25 -0.16 -7.05 -22.98
N THR A 26 1.01 -7.52 -23.40
CA THR A 26 1.85 -8.42 -22.61
C THR A 26 3.31 -8.13 -22.92
N VAL A 27 4.08 -7.82 -21.90
CA VAL A 27 5.51 -7.58 -21.98
C VAL A 27 6.24 -8.58 -21.10
N GLU A 28 7.17 -9.32 -21.67
CA GLU A 28 7.93 -10.35 -20.96
C GLU A 28 9.43 -10.17 -21.23
N ASN A 29 10.26 -10.32 -20.18
CA ASN A 29 11.73 -10.37 -20.31
C ASN A 29 12.31 -9.18 -21.11
N SER A 30 11.82 -7.97 -20.89
CA SER A 30 12.18 -6.80 -21.72
C SER A 30 12.75 -5.66 -20.89
N ASN A 31 13.54 -4.80 -21.53
CA ASN A 31 13.96 -3.51 -20.98
C ASN A 31 13.28 -2.40 -21.80
N ILE A 32 12.58 -1.50 -21.14
CA ILE A 32 11.80 -0.45 -21.82
C ILE A 32 12.05 0.87 -21.12
N ASP A 33 12.49 1.89 -21.84
CA ASP A 33 12.68 3.20 -21.21
C ASP A 33 11.29 3.81 -20.93
N ASP A 34 10.45 4.02 -21.97
CA ASP A 34 9.11 4.59 -21.80
C ASP A 34 8.00 3.62 -22.24
N MET A 35 7.12 3.22 -21.31
CA MET A 35 5.92 2.41 -21.59
C MET A 35 4.63 3.20 -21.33
N ASN A 36 3.78 3.30 -22.37
CA ASN A 36 2.49 3.97 -22.29
C ASN A 36 1.36 3.10 -22.84
N ASN A 37 0.60 2.44 -21.96
CA ASN A 37 -0.47 1.53 -22.38
C ASN A 37 -1.88 2.04 -22.14
N LYS A 38 -2.70 1.87 -23.17
CA LYS A 38 -4.14 2.13 -23.13
C LYS A 38 -4.92 0.93 -23.63
N THR A 39 -5.01 -0.07 -22.77
CA THR A 39 -5.61 -1.37 -23.05
C THR A 39 -6.81 -1.64 -22.14
N THR A 40 -7.36 -2.85 -22.24
CA THR A 40 -8.29 -3.37 -21.22
C THR A 40 -7.50 -4.14 -20.17
N THR A 41 -6.53 -4.93 -20.60
CA THR A 41 -5.62 -5.71 -19.76
C THR A 41 -4.20 -5.41 -20.18
N ASP A 42 -3.35 -5.13 -19.22
CA ASP A 42 -1.90 -5.10 -19.39
C ASP A 42 -1.24 -6.08 -18.42
N THR A 43 -0.11 -6.64 -18.83
CA THR A 43 0.64 -7.62 -18.05
C THR A 43 2.11 -7.44 -18.35
N VAL A 44 2.89 -7.18 -17.31
CA VAL A 44 4.35 -7.03 -17.38
C VAL A 44 4.99 -8.08 -16.48
N GLU A 45 5.87 -8.89 -17.06
CA GLU A 45 6.55 -9.97 -16.35
C GLU A 45 8.07 -9.90 -16.61
N ASN A 46 8.88 -10.09 -15.56
CA ASN A 46 10.34 -10.22 -15.66
C ASN A 46 11.01 -9.07 -16.43
N SER A 47 10.55 -7.84 -16.26
CA SER A 47 10.98 -6.70 -17.07
C SER A 47 11.60 -5.58 -16.24
N ASN A 48 12.45 -4.76 -16.87
CA ASN A 48 12.92 -3.50 -16.29
C ASN A 48 12.31 -2.35 -17.09
N ILE A 49 11.66 -1.41 -16.42
CA ILE A 49 10.98 -0.30 -17.08
C ILE A 49 11.31 0.99 -16.36
N ASP A 50 11.82 2.00 -17.06
CA ASP A 50 12.12 3.28 -16.42
C ASP A 50 10.78 3.99 -16.11
N ASP A 51 9.95 4.29 -17.12
CA ASP A 51 8.66 4.96 -16.94
C ASP A 51 7.48 4.09 -17.42
N MET A 52 6.60 3.65 -16.50
CA MET A 52 5.36 2.94 -16.80
C MET A 52 4.12 3.81 -16.56
N ASN A 53 3.31 4.01 -17.60
CA ASN A 53 2.08 4.77 -17.55
C ASN A 53 0.88 3.99 -18.10
N ASN A 54 0.10 3.37 -17.22
CA ASN A 54 -1.01 2.51 -17.62
C ASN A 54 -2.39 3.11 -17.39
N LYS A 55 -3.21 3.01 -18.43
CA LYS A 55 -4.63 3.33 -18.39
C LYS A 55 -5.46 2.17 -18.89
N THR A 56 -5.69 1.22 -18.00
CA THR A 56 -6.31 -0.07 -18.30
C THR A 56 -7.56 -0.30 -17.45
N THR A 57 -8.19 -1.46 -17.63
CA THR A 57 -9.15 -1.96 -16.63
C THR A 57 -8.41 -2.76 -15.58
N THR A 58 -7.51 -3.64 -16.02
CA THR A 58 -6.67 -4.49 -15.18
C THR A 58 -5.22 -4.28 -15.59
N ASP A 59 -4.36 -4.08 -14.61
CA ASP A 59 -2.93 -4.11 -14.77
C ASP A 59 -2.32 -5.15 -13.81
N THR A 60 -1.22 -5.75 -14.23
CA THR A 60 -0.54 -6.79 -13.47
C THR A 60 0.95 -6.70 -13.76
N VAL A 61 1.73 -6.51 -12.71
CA VAL A 61 3.19 -6.45 -12.76
C VAL A 61 3.75 -7.55 -11.87
N GLU A 62 4.59 -8.40 -12.45
CA GLU A 62 5.20 -9.53 -11.76
C GLU A 62 6.72 -9.56 -12.00
N ASN A 63 7.50 -9.82 -10.95
CA ASN A 63 8.95 -10.04 -11.03
C ASN A 63 9.71 -8.93 -11.79
N SER A 64 9.30 -7.67 -11.63
CA SER A 64 9.81 -6.56 -12.44
C SER A 64 10.49 -5.49 -11.59
N ASN A 65 11.38 -4.71 -12.20
CA ASN A 65 11.92 -3.48 -11.61
C ASN A 65 11.37 -2.29 -12.39
N ILE A 66 10.79 -1.32 -11.70
CA ILE A 66 10.19 -0.15 -12.34
C ILE A 66 10.61 1.10 -11.60
N ASP A 67 11.17 2.09 -12.29
CA ASP A 67 11.55 3.34 -11.61
C ASP A 67 10.26 4.13 -11.29
N ASP A 68 9.47 4.51 -12.31
CA ASP A 68 8.23 5.27 -12.13
C ASP A 68 6.99 4.50 -12.62
N MET A 69 6.09 4.09 -11.70
CA MET A 69 4.80 3.47 -12.03
C MET A 69 3.62 4.42 -11.79
N ASN A 70 2.85 4.68 -12.84
CA ASN A 70 1.67 5.54 -12.78
C ASN A 70 0.43 4.84 -13.35
N ASN A 71 -0.39 4.24 -12.47
CA ASN A 71 -1.54 3.46 -12.89
C ASN A 71 -2.89 4.13 -12.65
N LYS A 72 -3.72 4.10 -13.70
CA LYS A 72 -5.12 4.50 -13.64
C LYS A 72 -6.00 3.38 -14.16
N THR A 73 -6.32 2.47 -13.26
CA THR A 73 -6.98 1.21 -13.58
C THR A 73 -8.25 1.01 -12.77
N THR A 74 -8.93 -0.11 -12.95
CA THR A 74 -9.95 -0.58 -11.99
C THR A 74 -9.29 -1.47 -10.95
N THR A 75 -8.44 -2.37 -11.40
CA THR A 75 -7.66 -3.29 -10.57
C THR A 75 -6.20 -3.16 -10.97
N ASP A 76 -5.34 -3.01 -9.98
CA ASP A 76 -3.90 -3.13 -10.13
C ASP A 76 -3.37 -4.22 -9.20
N THR A 77 -2.31 -4.89 -9.61
CA THR A 77 -1.70 -5.98 -8.88
C THR A 77 -0.20 -5.99 -9.15
N VAL A 78 0.58 -5.86 -8.09
CA VAL A 78 2.04 -5.89 -8.13
C VAL A 78 2.52 -7.04 -7.27
N GLU A 79 3.32 -7.92 -7.85
CA GLU A 79 3.85 -9.10 -7.15
C GLU A 79 5.37 -9.21 -7.39
N ASN A 80 6.13 -9.53 -6.34
CA ASN A 80 7.56 -9.83 -6.41
C ASN A 80 8.40 -8.76 -7.13
N SER A 81 8.05 -7.48 -6.98
CA SER A 81 8.65 -6.40 -7.77
C SER A 81 9.39 -5.38 -6.91
N ASN A 82 10.32 -4.65 -7.52
CA ASN A 82 10.93 -3.48 -6.91
C ASN A 82 10.46 -2.24 -7.68
N ILE A 83 9.94 -1.24 -6.98
CA ILE A 83 9.41 -0.03 -7.61
C ILE A 83 9.92 1.19 -6.84
N ASP A 84 10.54 2.15 -7.52
CA ASP A 84 10.99 3.36 -6.81
C ASP A 84 9.76 4.23 -6.48
N ASP A 85 8.99 4.68 -7.48
CA ASP A 85 7.81 5.50 -7.28
C ASP A 85 6.52 4.82 -7.80
N MET A 86 5.59 4.49 -6.90
CA MET A 86 4.27 3.96 -7.25
C MET A 86 3.14 4.97 -7.00
N ASN A 87 2.40 5.31 -8.04
CA ASN A 87 1.27 6.24 -7.99
C ASN A 87 -0.01 5.64 -8.57
N ASN A 88 -0.86 5.08 -7.71
CA ASN A 88 -2.06 4.37 -8.15
C ASN A 88 -3.36 5.11 -7.91
N LYS A 89 -4.19 5.12 -8.95
CA LYS A 89 -5.58 5.60 -8.90
C LYS A 89 -6.53 4.53 -9.42
N THR A 90 -6.90 3.63 -8.53
CA THR A 90 -7.63 2.40 -8.87
C THR A 90 -8.92 2.27 -8.06
N THR A 91 -9.66 1.19 -8.29
CA THR A 91 -10.71 0.78 -7.34
C THR A 91 -10.12 -0.17 -6.30
N THR A 92 -9.32 -1.12 -6.77
CA THR A 92 -8.60 -2.09 -5.95
C THR A 92 -7.14 -2.04 -6.34
N ASP A 93 -6.28 -1.97 -5.34
CA ASP A 93 -4.85 -2.18 -5.48
C ASP A 93 -4.40 -3.31 -4.56
N THR A 94 -3.38 -4.03 -4.99
CA THR A 94 -2.82 -5.18 -4.26
C THR A 94 -1.33 -5.25 -4.54
N VAL A 95 -0.55 -5.18 -3.47
CA VAL A 95 0.91 -5.30 -3.51
C VAL A 95 1.31 -6.49 -2.65
N GLU A 96 2.05 -7.42 -3.24
CA GLU A 96 2.52 -8.62 -2.56
C GLU A 96 4.02 -8.82 -2.79
N ASN A 97 4.75 -9.18 -1.73
CA ASN A 97 6.17 -9.58 -1.80
C ASN A 97 7.07 -8.54 -2.51
N SER A 98 6.80 -7.25 -2.35
CA SER A 98 7.46 -6.20 -3.12
C SER A 98 8.26 -5.24 -2.24
N ASN A 99 9.24 -4.57 -2.83
CA ASN A 99 9.92 -3.43 -2.20
C ASN A 99 9.54 -2.16 -2.96
N ILE A 100 9.07 -1.14 -2.25
CA ILE A 100 8.63 0.11 -2.86
C ILE A 100 9.20 1.28 -2.08
N ASP A 101 9.88 2.21 -2.73
CA ASP A 101 10.40 3.38 -2.01
C ASP A 101 9.22 4.32 -1.67
N ASP A 102 8.50 4.84 -2.67
CA ASP A 102 7.36 5.74 -2.45
C ASP A 102 6.04 5.14 -2.99
N MET A 103 5.08 4.83 -2.11
CA MET A 103 3.74 4.38 -2.47
C MET A 103 2.68 5.46 -2.21
N ASN A 104 1.97 5.88 -3.26
CA ASN A 104 0.91 6.88 -3.20
C ASN A 104 -0.41 6.38 -3.79
N ASN A 105 -1.31 5.89 -2.93
CA ASN A 105 -2.54 5.25 -3.38
C ASN A 105 -3.80 6.07 -3.14
N LYS A 106 -4.63 6.13 -4.19
CA LYS A 106 -5.99 6.66 -4.13
C LYS A 106 -6.99 5.66 -4.67
N THR A 107 -7.41 4.76 -3.80
CA THR A 107 -8.21 3.58 -4.16
C THR A 107 -9.52 3.53 -3.37
N THR A 108 -10.33 2.51 -3.62
CA THR A 108 -11.41 2.14 -2.70
C THR A 108 -10.89 1.16 -1.66
N THR A 109 -10.16 0.15 -2.13
CA THR A 109 -9.51 -0.87 -1.32
C THR A 109 -8.05 -0.92 -1.70
N ASP A 110 -7.19 -0.94 -0.70
CA ASP A 110 -5.77 -1.21 -0.83
C ASP A 110 -5.39 -2.38 0.07
N THR A 111 -4.40 -3.16 -0.35
CA THR A 111 -3.93 -4.34 0.36
C THR A 111 -2.45 -4.50 0.09
N VAL A 112 -1.65 -4.49 1.15
CA VAL A 112 -0.21 -4.70 1.11
C VAL A 112 0.13 -5.91 1.96
N GLU A 113 0.80 -6.88 1.36
CA GLU A 113 1.18 -8.13 2.03
C GLU A 113 2.67 -8.42 1.80
N ASN A 114 3.38 -8.83 2.86
CA ASN A 114 4.77 -9.30 2.80
C ASN A 114 5.74 -8.32 2.12
N SER A 115 5.54 -7.02 2.29
CA SER A 115 6.27 -5.99 1.54
C SER A 115 7.14 -5.11 2.43
N ASN A 116 8.15 -4.48 1.85
CA ASN A 116 8.90 -3.40 2.49
C ASN A 116 8.60 -2.09 1.76
N ILE A 117 8.20 -1.06 2.49
CA ILE A 117 7.85 0.23 1.89
C ILE A 117 8.47 1.35 2.69
N ASP A 118 9.21 2.26 2.05
CA ASP A 118 9.80 3.39 2.79
C ASP A 118 8.67 4.39 3.13
N ASP A 119 7.99 4.96 2.14
CA ASP A 119 6.90 5.92 2.36
C ASP A 119 5.55 5.42 1.80
N MET A 120 4.58 5.17 2.68
CA MET A 120 3.20 4.80 2.30
C MET A 120 2.21 5.94 2.58
N ASN A 121 1.51 6.40 1.53
CA ASN A 121 0.54 7.48 1.60
C ASN A 121 -0.81 7.07 0.99
N ASN A 122 -1.74 6.59 1.83
CA ASN A 122 -3.00 6.03 1.35
C ASN A 122 -4.22 6.93 1.61
N LYS A 123 -5.03 7.08 0.56
CA LYS A 123 -6.35 7.71 0.63
C LYS A 123 -7.42 6.79 0.07
N THR A 124 -7.90 5.91 0.92
CA THR A 124 -8.76 4.79 0.54
C THR A 124 -10.07 4.78 1.32
N THR A 125 -10.94 3.81 1.04
CA THR A 125 -12.07 3.50 1.94
C THR A 125 -11.63 2.47 2.97
N ALA A 126 -10.97 1.41 2.52
CA ALA A 126 -10.38 0.37 3.35
C ALA A 126 -8.92 0.21 2.96
N ASP A 127 -8.06 0.09 3.96
CA ASP A 127 -6.65 -0.27 3.81
C ASP A 127 -6.33 -1.46 4.71
N THR A 128 -5.41 -2.29 4.28
CA THR A 128 -4.98 -3.50 4.98
C THR A 128 -3.51 -3.74 4.71
N VAL A 129 -2.72 -3.77 5.78
CA VAL A 129 -1.30 -4.07 5.74
C VAL A 129 -1.05 -5.32 6.57
N GLU A 130 -0.44 -6.32 5.96
CA GLU A 130 -0.13 -7.59 6.61
C GLU A 130 1.34 -7.97 6.39
N ASN A 131 2.01 -8.45 7.45
CA ASN A 131 3.37 -9.01 7.38
C ASN A 131 4.40 -8.07 6.72
N SER A 132 4.27 -6.76 6.90
CA SER A 132 5.07 -5.77 6.17
C SER A 132 5.99 -4.95 7.09
N ASN A 133 7.05 -4.39 6.52
CA ASN A 133 7.86 -3.37 7.19
C ASN A 133 7.64 -2.05 6.47
N ILE A 134 7.29 -0.99 7.21
CA ILE A 134 7.02 0.32 6.63
C ILE A 134 7.73 1.39 7.44
N ASP A 135 8.51 2.27 6.82
CA ASP A 135 9.16 3.34 7.57
C ASP A 135 8.11 4.40 7.94
N ASP A 136 7.45 5.04 6.96
CA ASP A 136 6.43 6.07 7.19
C ASP A 136 5.06 5.65 6.61
N MET A 137 4.06 5.45 7.46
CA MET A 137 2.67 5.18 7.07
C MET A 137 1.75 6.37 7.36
N ASN A 138 1.08 6.88 6.32
CA ASN A 138 0.17 8.02 6.40
C ASN A 138 -1.21 7.70 5.78
N ASN A 139 -2.15 7.23 6.60
CA ASN A 139 -3.44 6.78 6.09
C ASN A 139 -4.60 7.74 6.38
N LYS A 140 -5.39 7.98 5.33
CA LYS A 140 -6.67 8.69 5.42
C LYS A 140 -7.79 7.86 4.83
N THR A 141 -8.34 7.00 5.68
CA THR A 141 -9.28 5.95 5.26
C THR A 141 -10.59 6.00 6.05
N THR A 142 -11.51 5.09 5.75
CA THR A 142 -12.66 4.84 6.63
C THR A 142 -12.28 3.77 7.65
N ALA A 143 -11.68 2.68 7.19
CA ALA A 143 -11.15 1.61 8.00
C ALA A 143 -9.69 1.37 7.60
N ASP A 144 -8.84 1.17 8.59
CA ASP A 144 -7.47 0.72 8.43
C ASP A 144 -7.23 -0.49 9.32
N THR A 145 -6.36 -1.39 8.88
CA THR A 145 -6.04 -2.64 9.57
C THR A 145 -4.58 -2.96 9.33
N VAL A 146 -3.81 -3.06 10.40
CA VAL A 146 -2.40 -3.44 10.37
C VAL A 146 -2.21 -4.71 11.19
N GLU A 147 -1.67 -5.74 10.57
CA GLU A 147 -1.45 -7.04 11.19
C GLU A 147 -0.01 -7.51 10.97
N ASN A 148 0.62 -8.06 12.03
CA ASN A 148 1.94 -8.69 11.96
C ASN A 148 3.04 -7.82 11.33
N SER A 149 2.99 -6.51 11.51
CA SER A 149 3.85 -5.56 10.80
C SER A 149 4.80 -4.81 11.74
N ASN A 150 5.90 -4.29 11.19
CA ASN A 150 6.76 -3.32 11.87
C ASN A 150 6.62 -1.98 11.16
N ILE A 151 6.35 -0.92 11.92
CA ILE A 151 6.17 0.42 11.36
C ILE A 151 6.93 1.43 12.20
N ASP A 152 7.78 2.25 11.59
CA ASP A 152 8.49 3.28 12.36
C ASP A 152 7.50 4.41 12.74
N ASP A 153 6.91 5.09 11.76
CA ASP A 153 5.94 6.17 12.01
C ASP A 153 4.56 5.86 11.41
N MET A 154 3.54 5.70 12.25
CA MET A 154 2.14 5.54 11.85
C MET A 154 1.29 6.78 12.14
N ASN A 155 0.69 7.36 11.11
CA ASN A 155 -0.16 8.55 11.19
C ASN A 155 -1.54 8.31 10.57
N ASN A 156 -2.51 7.90 11.40
CA ASN A 156 -3.84 7.53 10.91
C ASN A 156 -4.93 8.55 11.19
N LYS A 157 -5.71 8.82 10.14
CA LYS A 157 -6.94 9.62 10.22
C LYS A 157 -8.10 8.84 9.62
N THR A 158 -8.70 7.99 10.44
CA THR A 158 -9.70 7.02 10.01
C THR A 158 -11.00 7.14 10.82
N THR A 159 -12.01 6.32 10.48
CA THR A 159 -13.16 6.13 11.38
C THR A 159 -12.85 5.02 12.37
N THR A 160 -12.32 3.91 11.86
CA THR A 160 -11.88 2.76 12.63
C THR A 160 -10.43 2.47 12.26
N ASP A 161 -9.61 2.27 13.28
CA ASP A 161 -8.26 1.74 13.15
C ASP A 161 -8.12 0.47 13.99
N THR A 162 -7.31 -0.46 13.52
CA THR A 162 -7.07 -1.74 14.18
C THR A 162 -5.64 -2.18 13.93
N VAL A 163 -4.89 -2.36 15.01
CA VAL A 163 -3.51 -2.83 14.98
C VAL A 163 -3.42 -4.12 15.78
N GLU A 164 -2.93 -5.18 15.15
CA GLU A 164 -2.79 -6.49 15.76
C GLU A 164 -1.37 -7.05 15.55
N ASN A 165 -0.79 -7.64 16.59
CA ASN A 165 0.49 -8.36 16.53
C ASN A 165 1.65 -7.54 15.91
N SER A 166 1.67 -6.22 16.12
CA SER A 166 2.59 -5.32 15.42
C SER A 166 3.57 -4.63 16.38
N ASN A 167 4.70 -4.17 15.85
CA ASN A 167 5.62 -3.27 16.55
C ASN A 167 5.58 -1.92 15.86
N ILE A 168 5.35 -0.85 16.62
CA ILE A 168 5.26 0.51 16.08
C ILE A 168 6.08 1.46 16.94
N ASP A 169 6.99 2.24 16.35
CA ASP A 169 7.77 3.18 17.15
C ASP A 169 6.86 4.38 17.54
N ASP A 170 6.33 5.12 16.57
CA ASP A 170 5.44 6.27 16.82
C ASP A 170 4.04 6.06 16.21
N MET A 171 3.01 5.99 17.03
CA MET A 171 1.61 5.92 16.61
C MET A 171 0.84 7.21 16.91
N ASN A 172 0.29 7.85 15.89
CA ASN A 172 -0.48 9.09 15.98
C ASN A 172 -1.88 8.95 15.36
N ASN A 173 -2.88 8.57 16.18
CA ASN A 173 -4.21 8.27 15.68
C ASN A 173 -5.24 9.36 15.96
N LYS A 174 -5.99 9.71 14.92
CA LYS A 174 -7.18 10.55 15.01
C LYS A 174 -8.39 9.84 14.42
N THR A 175 -9.03 9.02 15.26
CA THR A 175 -10.07 8.09 14.83
C THR A 175 -11.38 8.28 15.60
N THR A 176 -12.41 7.54 15.24
CA THR A 176 -13.58 7.38 16.12
C THR A 176 -13.36 6.23 17.08
N THR A 177 -12.91 5.10 16.55
CA THR A 177 -12.57 3.89 17.30
C THR A 177 -11.14 3.51 16.96
N ASP A 178 -10.35 3.22 17.97
CA ASP A 178 -9.03 2.61 17.85
C ASP A 178 -8.99 1.31 18.65
N THR A 179 -8.24 0.34 18.16
CA THR A 179 -8.08 -0.97 18.79
C THR A 179 -6.68 -1.47 18.54
N VAL A 180 -5.95 -1.71 19.63
CA VAL A 180 -4.59 -2.26 19.61
C VAL A 180 -4.59 -3.57 20.38
N GLU A 181 -4.17 -4.64 19.74
CA GLU A 181 -4.10 -5.97 20.34
C GLU A 181 -2.72 -6.61 20.11
N ASN A 182 -2.18 -7.26 21.15
CA ASN A 182 -0.93 -8.04 21.07
C ASN A 182 0.27 -7.28 20.48
N SER A 183 0.35 -5.96 20.68
CA SER A 183 1.32 -5.10 20.00
C SER A 183 2.31 -4.46 20.98
N ASN A 184 3.47 -4.03 20.47
CA ASN A 184 4.41 -3.19 21.20
C ASN A 184 4.46 -1.82 20.53
N ILE A 185 4.29 -0.76 21.31
CA ILE A 185 4.30 0.61 20.79
C ILE A 185 5.17 1.49 21.68
N ASP A 186 6.14 2.20 21.11
CA ASP A 186 6.98 3.09 21.93
C ASP A 186 6.17 4.33 22.34
N ASP A 187 5.71 5.14 21.37
CA ASP A 187 4.92 6.35 21.63
C ASP A 187 3.51 6.25 20.99
N MET A 188 2.45 6.28 21.81
CA MET A 188 1.05 6.31 21.34
C MET A 188 0.36 7.64 21.67
N ASN A 189 -0.02 8.38 20.64
CA ASN A 189 -0.75 9.66 20.74
C ASN A 189 -2.14 9.57 20.09
N ASN A 190 -3.15 9.30 20.93
CA ASN A 190 -4.50 9.03 20.48
C ASN A 190 -5.47 10.18 20.71
N LYS A 191 -6.29 10.47 19.70
CA LYS A 191 -7.44 11.36 19.80
C LYS A 191 -8.67 10.69 19.22
N THR A 192 -9.35 9.94 20.08
CA THR A 192 -10.42 9.01 19.69
C THR A 192 -11.72 9.29 20.45
N THR A 193 -12.80 8.59 20.06
CA THR A 193 -14.02 8.54 20.89
C THR A 193 -14.00 7.31 21.80
N ALA A 194 -13.54 6.18 21.27
CA ALA A 194 -13.32 4.95 21.99
C ALA A 194 -11.93 4.42 21.65
N ASP A 195 -11.22 3.98 22.67
CA ASP A 195 -9.93 3.34 22.56
C ASP A 195 -9.94 2.01 23.33
N THR A 196 -9.31 0.99 22.78
CA THR A 196 -9.19 -0.34 23.37
C THR A 196 -7.77 -0.86 23.16
N VAL A 197 -7.08 -1.17 24.25
CA VAL A 197 -5.74 -1.74 24.23
C VAL A 197 -5.77 -3.06 24.98
N GLU A 198 -5.48 -4.17 24.30
CA GLU A 198 -5.47 -5.51 24.87
C GLU A 198 -4.11 -6.21 24.67
N ASN A 199 -3.60 -6.88 25.70
CA ASN A 199 -2.39 -7.72 25.65
C ASN A 199 -1.15 -7.01 25.04
N SER A 200 -1.02 -5.70 25.23
CA SER A 200 0.00 -4.87 24.55
C SER A 200 0.98 -4.24 25.54
N ASN A 201 2.16 -3.86 25.05
CA ASN A 201 3.12 -3.03 25.80
C ASN A 201 3.21 -1.66 25.15
N ILE A 202 3.07 -0.60 25.94
CA ILE A 202 3.16 0.78 25.46
C ILE A 202 4.07 1.56 26.40
N ASP A 203 5.13 2.18 25.89
CA ASP A 203 6.06 2.94 26.73
C ASP A 203 5.41 4.27 27.15
N ASP A 204 5.07 5.14 26.19
CA ASP A 204 4.39 6.42 26.44
C ASP A 204 3.00 6.46 25.77
N MET A 205 1.94 6.56 26.57
CA MET A 205 0.57 6.73 26.08
C MET A 205 0.02 8.12 26.42
N ASN A 206 -0.43 8.85 25.41
CA ASN A 206 -1.13 10.12 25.54
C ASN A 206 -2.50 10.06 24.84
N ASN A 207 -3.54 9.73 25.60
CA ASN A 207 -4.85 9.42 25.04
C ASN A 207 -5.92 10.45 25.41
N LYS A 208 -6.38 11.17 24.40
CA LYS A 208 -7.54 12.06 24.50
C LYS A 208 -8.80 11.37 23.99
N THR A 209 -9.37 10.50 24.84
CA THR A 209 -10.58 9.73 24.51
C THR A 209 -11.79 10.06 25.39
N THR A 210 -12.98 9.65 24.95
CA THR A 210 -14.20 9.65 25.77
C THR A 210 -14.34 8.35 26.56
N THR A 211 -13.92 7.23 25.98
CA THR A 211 -13.98 5.89 26.57
C THR A 211 -12.66 5.18 26.31
N ASP A 212 -12.07 4.65 27.37
CA ASP A 212 -10.78 3.97 27.34
C ASP A 212 -10.90 2.61 28.02
N THR A 213 -10.43 1.56 27.36
CA THR A 213 -10.41 0.20 27.90
C THR A 213 -9.01 -0.39 27.73
N VAL A 214 -8.36 -0.69 28.84
CA VAL A 214 -7.04 -1.34 28.86
C VAL A 214 -7.16 -2.68 29.59
N GLU A 215 -6.83 -3.77 28.91
CA GLU A 215 -6.90 -5.13 29.46
C GLU A 215 -5.60 -5.90 29.21
N ASN A 216 -5.02 -6.48 30.27
CA ASN A 216 -3.78 -7.28 30.19
C ASN A 216 -2.58 -6.58 29.53
N SER A 217 -2.56 -5.24 29.53
CA SER A 217 -1.52 -4.43 28.90
C SER A 217 -0.62 -3.76 29.94
N ASN A 218 0.64 -3.52 29.57
CA ASN A 218 1.58 -2.70 30.34
C ASN A 218 1.67 -1.33 29.67
N ILE A 219 1.46 -0.27 30.46
CA ILE A 219 1.63 1.12 30.02
C ILE A 219 2.58 1.77 31.02
N ASP A 220 3.77 2.17 30.58
CA ASP A 220 4.81 2.70 31.48
C ASP A 220 4.46 4.12 31.94
N ASP A 221 4.13 5.03 31.01
CA ASP A 221 3.65 6.38 31.31
C ASP A 221 2.33 6.70 30.57
N MET A 222 1.27 6.98 31.32
CA MET A 222 -0.07 7.25 30.77
C MET A 222 -0.57 8.67 31.10
N ASN A 223 -0.90 9.43 30.06
CA ASN A 223 -1.47 10.77 30.12
C ASN A 223 -2.85 10.81 29.42
N ASN A 224 -3.89 11.25 30.12
CA ASN A 224 -5.25 11.41 29.58
C ASN A 224 -5.74 12.87 29.62
#